data_AF-A0A7C3U8H7-F1
#
_entry.id   AF-A0A7C3U8H7-F1
#
_cell.length_a   1.000
_cell.length_b   1.000
_cell.length_c   1.000
_cell.angle_alpha   90.00
_cell.angle_beta   90.00
_cell.angle_gamma   90.00
#
_symmetry.space_group_name_H-M   'P 1'
#
loop_
_entity.id
_entity.type
_entity.pdbx_description
1 polymer ?
#
loop_
_entity_poly.entity_id
_entity_poly.type
_entity_poly.pdbx_seq_one_letter_code
_entity_poly.pdbx_strand_id
1 'polypeptide(L)'
;YSFARKSFPGRRLVFTLVISTMLLPGWSTIIASYALTFKMHLHDTMWVLILPAMASPFAVFLMRQFMLTLPTELFQAAIVDGAGEVKLFTSIAVPLCKPVLAVLALFTIVGTWNDFLWPLLVLNKQQLYTLPVGVSMIMYQIQGHGPLYGISMAASILMSIVPIIAFLLMQKQMVQGITIGALKG
;
A
#
# COMPACT_ATOMS: atom_id res chain seq x y z
N TYR A 1 2.30 -5.27 14.25
CA TYR A 1 2.67 -5.31 15.68
C TYR A 1 2.26 -6.64 16.31
N SER A 2 0.96 -6.94 16.38
CA SER A 2 0.45 -8.14 17.07
C SER A 2 1.06 -9.45 16.56
N PHE A 3 1.16 -9.67 15.25
CA PHE A 3 1.78 -10.88 14.67
C PHE A 3 3.29 -11.05 14.94
N ALA A 4 3.99 -9.96 15.28
CA ALA A 4 5.42 -9.99 15.56
C ALA A 4 5.67 -10.10 17.08
N ARG A 5 4.98 -9.27 17.87
CA ARG A 5 5.30 -9.05 19.29
C ARG A 5 4.37 -9.73 20.30
N LYS A 6 3.15 -10.11 19.90
CA LYS A 6 2.21 -10.77 20.81
C LYS A 6 2.16 -12.28 20.59
N SER A 7 2.05 -13.04 21.67
CA SER A 7 1.64 -14.44 21.66
C SER A 7 0.11 -14.49 21.82
N PHE A 8 -0.57 -15.16 20.89
CA PHE A 8 -2.01 -15.44 20.99
C PHE A 8 -2.32 -16.77 20.30
N PRO A 9 -3.34 -17.51 20.75
CA PRO A 9 -3.69 -18.80 20.16
C PRO A 9 -4.02 -18.64 18.67
N GLY A 10 -3.50 -19.53 17.82
CA GLY A 10 -3.73 -19.49 16.38
C GLY A 10 -2.91 -18.47 15.57
N ARG A 11 -2.00 -17.69 16.20
CA ARG A 11 -1.18 -16.66 15.53
C ARG A 11 -0.52 -17.14 14.23
N ARG A 12 0.05 -18.36 14.24
CA ARG A 12 0.73 -18.93 13.07
C ARG A 12 -0.26 -19.24 11.95
N LEU A 13 -1.40 -19.85 12.28
CA LEU A 13 -2.45 -20.19 11.32
C LEU A 13 -3.02 -18.92 10.68
N VAL A 14 -3.42 -17.93 11.47
CA VAL A 14 -3.98 -16.67 10.95
C VAL A 14 -2.96 -15.94 10.07
N PHE A 15 -1.70 -15.88 10.50
CA PHE A 15 -0.65 -15.27 9.68
C PHE A 15 -0.46 -16.04 8.36
N THR A 16 -0.40 -17.37 8.39
CA THR A 16 -0.29 -18.19 7.18
C THR A 16 -1.49 -17.99 6.25
N LEU A 17 -2.71 -17.87 6.77
CA LEU A 17 -3.89 -17.55 5.96
C LEU A 17 -3.73 -16.17 5.27
N VAL A 18 -3.33 -15.14 6.02
CA VAL A 18 -3.10 -13.80 5.43
C VAL A 18 -2.06 -13.88 4.32
N ILE A 19 -0.93 -14.56 4.52
CA ILE A 19 0.11 -14.68 3.49
C ILE A 19 -0.37 -15.53 2.31
N SER A 20 -1.18 -16.55 2.54
CA SER A 20 -1.71 -17.40 1.46
C SER A 20 -2.55 -16.61 0.45
N THR A 21 -3.20 -15.52 0.88
CA THR A 21 -3.94 -14.63 -0.04
C THR A 21 -3.02 -13.90 -1.04
N MET A 22 -1.73 -13.73 -0.72
CA MET A 22 -0.76 -13.15 -1.66
C MET A 22 -0.36 -14.13 -2.78
N LEU A 23 -0.64 -15.43 -2.62
CA LEU A 23 -0.38 -16.42 -3.66
C LEU A 23 -1.40 -16.33 -4.80
N LEU A 24 -2.57 -15.75 -4.52
CA LEU A 24 -3.59 -15.52 -5.53
C LEU A 24 -3.15 -14.36 -6.43
N PRO A 25 -3.01 -14.58 -7.75
CA PRO A 25 -2.68 -13.50 -8.66
C PRO A 25 -3.85 -12.50 -8.71
N GLY A 26 -3.59 -11.20 -8.53
CA GLY A 26 -4.62 -10.18 -8.42
C GLY A 26 -5.65 -10.21 -9.56
N TRP A 27 -5.18 -10.45 -10.79
CA TRP A 27 -6.00 -10.61 -11.99
C TRP A 27 -7.02 -11.74 -11.91
N SER A 28 -6.73 -12.84 -11.21
CA SER A 28 -7.69 -13.95 -11.04
C SER A 28 -8.85 -13.57 -10.12
N THR A 29 -8.62 -12.66 -9.18
CA THR A 29 -9.62 -12.24 -8.20
C THR A 29 -10.46 -11.05 -8.63
N ILE A 30 -10.15 -10.45 -9.79
CA ILE A 30 -10.76 -9.17 -10.19
C ILE A 30 -12.27 -9.28 -10.43
N ILE A 31 -12.73 -10.37 -11.03
CA ILE A 31 -14.16 -10.63 -11.29
C ILE A 31 -14.91 -10.79 -9.98
N ALA A 32 -14.33 -11.56 -9.05
CA ALA A 32 -14.92 -11.77 -7.72
C ALA A 32 -14.98 -10.45 -6.92
N SER A 33 -13.90 -9.66 -6.95
CA SER A 33 -13.84 -8.34 -6.32
C SER A 33 -14.85 -7.36 -6.91
N TYR A 34 -15.00 -7.33 -8.24
CA TYR A 34 -16.01 -6.52 -8.93
C TYR A 34 -17.43 -6.90 -8.52
N ALA A 35 -17.74 -8.20 -8.50
CA ALA A 35 -19.05 -8.70 -8.08
C ALA A 35 -19.34 -8.36 -6.61
N LEU A 36 -18.32 -8.43 -5.75
CA LEU A 36 -18.44 -8.06 -4.34
C LEU A 36 -18.71 -6.56 -4.16
N THR A 37 -17.96 -5.68 -4.83
CA THR A 37 -18.20 -4.23 -4.76
C THR A 37 -19.55 -3.84 -5.36
N PHE A 38 -20.03 -4.60 -6.36
CA PHE A 38 -21.36 -4.43 -6.93
C PHE A 38 -22.44 -4.75 -5.92
N LYS A 39 -22.33 -5.91 -5.26
CA LYS A 39 -23.24 -6.31 -4.19
C LYS A 39 -23.22 -5.36 -2.99
N MET A 40 -22.08 -4.71 -2.71
CA MET A 40 -21.92 -3.71 -1.65
C MET A 40 -22.36 -2.31 -2.07
N HIS A 41 -22.82 -2.11 -3.31
CA HIS A 41 -23.22 -0.81 -3.86
C HIS A 41 -22.14 0.28 -3.76
N LEU A 42 -20.86 -0.11 -3.88
CA LEU A 42 -19.74 0.83 -3.80
C LEU A 42 -19.33 1.43 -5.15
N HIS A 43 -19.87 0.93 -6.27
CA HIS A 43 -19.56 1.43 -7.61
C HIS A 43 -19.80 2.94 -7.72
N ASP A 44 -19.00 3.59 -8.57
CA ASP A 44 -19.08 5.04 -8.76
C ASP A 44 -18.91 5.87 -7.47
N THR A 45 -18.08 5.37 -6.54
CA THR A 45 -17.64 6.09 -5.33
C THR A 45 -16.13 5.99 -5.16
N MET A 46 -15.48 6.98 -4.55
CA MET A 46 -14.05 6.90 -4.23
C MET A 46 -13.72 5.77 -3.23
N TRP A 47 -14.70 5.35 -2.42
CA TRP A 47 -14.52 4.29 -1.44
C TRP A 47 -14.24 2.93 -2.07
N VAL A 48 -14.72 2.67 -3.30
CA VAL A 48 -14.43 1.44 -4.04
C VAL A 48 -12.95 1.28 -4.38
N LEU A 49 -12.20 2.39 -4.42
CA LEU A 49 -10.76 2.40 -4.63
C LEU A 49 -10.00 2.32 -3.30
N ILE A 50 -10.47 3.07 -2.29
CA ILE A 50 -9.77 3.21 -1.00
C ILE A 50 -9.86 1.93 -0.16
N LEU A 51 -11.06 1.36 0.00
CA LEU A 51 -11.27 0.24 0.94
C LEU A 51 -10.44 -1.00 0.60
N PRO A 52 -10.37 -1.46 -0.67
CA PRO A 52 -9.52 -2.60 -1.01
C PRO A 52 -8.04 -2.33 -0.77
N ALA A 53 -7.57 -1.11 -1.07
CA ALA A 53 -6.17 -0.72 -0.90
C ALA A 53 -5.71 -0.69 0.56
N MET A 54 -6.63 -0.49 1.52
CA MET A 54 -6.32 -0.52 2.95
C MET A 54 -5.94 -1.92 3.47
N ALA A 55 -6.46 -2.98 2.83
CA ALA A 55 -6.29 -4.36 3.26
C ALA A 55 -5.20 -5.06 2.44
N SER A 56 -3.94 -4.74 2.71
CA SER A 56 -2.80 -5.33 1.99
C SER A 56 -2.12 -6.45 2.79
N PRO A 57 -2.16 -7.72 2.31
CA PRO A 57 -1.44 -8.80 2.98
C PRO A 57 0.08 -8.65 2.83
N PHE A 58 0.56 -8.00 1.74
CA PHE A 58 1.96 -7.59 1.59
C PHE A 58 2.39 -6.62 2.70
N ALA A 59 1.55 -5.63 3.04
CA ALA A 59 1.81 -4.71 4.14
C ALA A 59 1.98 -5.47 5.47
N VAL A 60 1.09 -6.42 5.75
CA VAL A 60 1.15 -7.24 6.97
C VAL A 60 2.43 -8.07 7.01
N PHE A 61 2.79 -8.71 5.88
CA PHE A 61 4.02 -9.48 5.73
C PHE A 61 5.25 -8.63 6.01
N LEU A 62 5.41 -7.53 5.27
CA LEU A 62 6.57 -6.66 5.31
C LEU A 62 6.76 -6.04 6.70
N MET A 63 5.68 -5.50 7.27
CA MET A 63 5.70 -4.91 8.61
C MET A 63 6.05 -5.94 9.67
N ARG A 64 5.53 -7.17 9.58
CA ARG A 64 5.89 -8.25 10.50
C ARG A 64 7.36 -8.62 10.36
N GLN A 65 7.84 -8.81 9.14
CA GLN A 65 9.23 -9.21 8.88
C GLN A 65 10.21 -8.18 9.42
N PHE A 66 9.95 -6.89 9.19
CA PHE A 66 10.74 -5.82 9.76
C PHE A 66 10.65 -5.77 11.29
N MET A 67 9.45 -5.87 11.87
CA MET A 67 9.32 -5.85 13.34
C MET A 67 10.06 -6.99 14.03
N LEU A 68 10.26 -8.14 13.37
CA LEU A 68 11.03 -9.26 13.93
C LEU A 68 12.54 -9.00 13.96
N THR A 69 13.06 -8.07 13.17
CA THR A 69 14.50 -7.71 13.21
C THR A 69 14.83 -6.75 14.36
N LEU A 70 13.83 -6.06 14.90
CA LEU A 70 14.02 -5.13 16.00
C LEU A 70 14.40 -5.89 17.31
N PRO A 71 15.29 -5.36 18.16
CA PRO A 71 15.62 -5.96 19.45
C PRO A 71 14.38 -6.08 20.35
N THR A 72 14.23 -7.21 21.04
CA THR A 72 13.06 -7.45 21.91
C THR A 72 13.20 -6.73 23.25
N GLU A 73 14.44 -6.49 23.66
CA GLU A 73 14.86 -5.83 24.88
C GLU A 73 14.29 -4.40 24.98
N LEU A 74 14.20 -3.69 23.84
CA LEU A 74 13.58 -2.35 23.76
C LEU A 74 12.11 -2.36 24.19
N PHE A 75 11.38 -3.43 23.86
CA PHE A 75 9.97 -3.56 24.22
C PHE A 75 9.82 -4.01 25.68
N GLN A 76 10.69 -4.90 26.16
CA GLN A 76 10.69 -5.35 27.55
C GLN A 76 11.03 -4.21 28.51
N ALA A 77 12.03 -3.40 28.20
CA ALA A 77 12.40 -2.22 28.99
C ALA A 77 11.21 -1.25 29.10
N ALA A 78 10.54 -0.94 28.00
CA ALA A 78 9.36 -0.08 28.02
C ALA A 78 8.22 -0.65 28.89
N ILE A 79 8.03 -1.98 28.92
CA ILE A 79 7.04 -2.62 29.79
C ILE A 79 7.43 -2.49 31.27
N VAL A 80 8.72 -2.67 31.59
CA VAL A 80 9.25 -2.48 32.96
C VAL A 80 9.07 -1.02 33.40
N ASP A 81 9.23 -0.05 32.48
CA ASP A 81 8.96 1.37 32.70
C ASP A 81 7.46 1.73 32.77
N GLY A 82 6.57 0.72 32.81
CA GLY A 82 5.13 0.89 32.94
C GLY A 82 4.41 1.31 31.66
N ALA A 83 5.00 1.13 30.48
CA ALA A 83 4.31 1.41 29.22
C ALA A 83 3.17 0.42 28.97
N GLY A 84 1.92 0.93 29.03
CA GLY A 84 0.75 0.18 28.58
C GLY A 84 0.77 -0.08 27.07
N GLU A 85 -0.10 -0.98 26.62
CA GLU A 85 -0.16 -1.48 25.23
C GLU A 85 -0.21 -0.36 24.17
N VAL A 86 -1.06 0.65 24.38
CA VAL A 86 -1.20 1.78 23.44
C VAL A 86 0.12 2.53 23.31
N LYS A 87 0.79 2.81 24.43
CA LYS A 87 2.10 3.50 24.47
C LYS A 87 3.19 2.64 23.83
N LEU A 88 3.18 1.34 24.08
CA LEU A 88 4.14 0.40 23.48
C LEU A 88 3.99 0.35 21.94
N PHE A 89 2.76 0.43 21.43
CA PHE A 89 2.51 0.51 19.99
C PHE A 89 2.91 1.88 19.42
N THR A 90 2.36 2.98 19.94
CA THR A 90 2.50 4.32 19.32
C THR A 90 3.84 4.98 19.61
N SER A 91 4.41 4.81 20.80
CA SER A 91 5.64 5.49 21.22
C SER A 91 6.90 4.65 21.00
N ILE A 92 6.79 3.32 20.90
CA ILE A 92 7.95 2.44 20.69
C ILE A 92 7.88 1.79 19.30
N ALA A 93 6.83 1.01 19.00
CA ALA A 93 6.78 0.23 17.77
C ALA A 93 6.72 1.13 16.50
N VAL A 94 5.83 2.12 16.46
CA VAL A 94 5.62 2.98 15.29
C VAL A 94 6.88 3.79 14.94
N PRO A 95 7.57 4.46 15.89
CA PRO A 95 8.80 5.20 15.58
C PRO A 95 9.92 4.32 15.06
N LEU A 96 10.11 3.13 15.65
CA LEU A 96 11.11 2.16 15.18
C LEU A 96 10.79 1.61 13.79
N CYS A 97 9.50 1.54 13.43
CA CYS A 97 9.05 1.10 12.11
C CYS A 97 8.99 2.22 11.07
N LYS A 98 9.38 3.47 11.39
CA LYS A 98 9.35 4.59 10.42
C LYS A 98 10.03 4.27 9.07
N PRO A 99 11.20 3.59 9.02
CA PRO A 99 11.83 3.23 7.75
C PRO A 99 10.96 2.31 6.89
N VAL A 100 10.44 1.22 7.46
CA VAL A 100 9.58 0.28 6.72
C VAL A 100 8.21 0.89 6.38
N LEU A 101 7.69 1.79 7.22
CA LEU A 101 6.46 2.53 6.93
C LEU A 101 6.65 3.45 5.72
N ALA A 102 7.82 4.09 5.57
CA ALA A 102 8.13 4.90 4.39
C ALA A 102 8.19 4.03 3.12
N VAL A 103 8.84 2.86 3.19
CA VAL A 103 8.86 1.89 2.08
C VAL A 103 7.44 1.46 1.69
N LEU A 104 6.62 1.10 2.69
CA LEU A 104 5.25 0.65 2.45
C LEU A 104 4.37 1.77 1.87
N ALA A 105 4.50 2.99 2.40
CA ALA A 105 3.77 4.14 1.91
C ALA A 105 4.13 4.44 0.45
N LEU A 106 5.42 4.39 0.11
CA LEU A 106 5.88 4.56 -1.27
C LEU A 106 5.28 3.50 -2.20
N PHE A 107 5.38 2.22 -1.86
CA PHE A 107 4.80 1.15 -2.67
C PHE A 107 3.30 1.31 -2.84
N THR A 108 2.59 1.73 -1.80
CA THR A 108 1.14 1.93 -1.84
C THR A 108 0.79 3.12 -2.73
N ILE A 109 1.49 4.25 -2.60
CA ILE A 109 1.29 5.44 -3.47
C ILE A 109 1.57 5.08 -4.92
N VAL A 110 2.74 4.49 -5.22
CA VAL A 110 3.12 4.12 -6.58
C VAL A 110 2.12 3.13 -7.17
N GLY A 111 1.71 2.11 -6.40
CA GLY A 111 0.77 1.09 -6.85
C GLY A 111 -0.62 1.67 -7.15
N THR A 112 -1.19 2.43 -6.22
CA THR A 112 -2.54 3.01 -6.38
C THR A 112 -2.58 4.17 -7.38
N TRP A 113 -1.51 4.96 -7.49
CA TRP A 113 -1.40 6.07 -8.44
C TRP A 113 -1.29 5.61 -9.89
N ASN A 114 -0.59 4.49 -10.12
CA ASN A 114 -0.44 3.90 -11.45
C ASN A 114 -1.57 2.90 -11.80
N ASP A 115 -2.47 2.62 -10.87
CA ASP A 115 -3.55 1.66 -11.12
C ASP A 115 -4.52 2.22 -12.18
N PHE A 116 -4.66 1.44 -13.24
CA PHE A 116 -5.46 1.80 -14.40
C PHE A 116 -6.73 0.94 -14.47
N LEU A 117 -6.54 -0.37 -14.38
CA LEU A 117 -7.57 -1.33 -14.69
C LEU A 117 -8.69 -1.34 -13.66
N TRP A 118 -8.37 -1.34 -12.37
CA TRP A 118 -9.41 -1.40 -11.35
C TRP A 118 -10.32 -0.16 -11.41
N PRO A 119 -9.79 1.10 -11.41
CA PRO A 119 -10.61 2.29 -11.61
C PRO A 119 -11.43 2.28 -12.90
N LEU A 120 -10.85 1.80 -14.02
CA LEU A 120 -11.56 1.70 -15.30
C LEU A 120 -12.80 0.79 -15.22
N LEU A 121 -12.74 -0.27 -14.41
CA LEU A 121 -13.85 -1.23 -14.28
C LEU A 121 -14.96 -0.73 -13.36
N VAL A 122 -14.62 -0.04 -12.28
CA VAL A 122 -15.55 0.26 -11.16
C VAL A 122 -16.07 1.71 -11.14
N LEU A 123 -15.53 2.57 -11.99
CA LEU A 123 -15.93 3.97 -12.14
C LEU A 123 -16.46 4.20 -13.55
N ASN A 124 -17.70 4.64 -13.64
CA ASN A 124 -18.38 5.08 -14.86
C ASN A 124 -18.54 6.60 -14.91
N LYS A 125 -18.57 7.28 -13.76
CA LYS A 125 -18.66 8.74 -13.69
C LYS A 125 -17.32 9.38 -14.03
N GLN A 126 -17.26 10.13 -15.13
CA GLN A 126 -16.05 10.82 -15.61
C GLN A 126 -15.39 11.71 -14.55
N GLN A 127 -16.18 12.37 -13.70
CA GLN A 127 -15.68 13.21 -12.60
C GLN A 127 -14.90 12.44 -11.51
N LEU A 128 -15.00 11.10 -11.49
CA LEU A 128 -14.29 10.23 -10.56
C LEU A 128 -13.10 9.53 -11.22
N TYR A 129 -12.88 9.71 -12.53
CA TYR A 129 -11.79 9.03 -13.21
C TYR A 129 -10.44 9.42 -12.60
N THR A 130 -9.62 8.39 -12.37
CA THR A 130 -8.22 8.59 -12.01
C THR A 130 -7.46 9.12 -13.23
N LEU A 131 -6.30 9.74 -12.98
CA LEU A 131 -5.46 10.26 -14.05
C LEU A 131 -5.12 9.20 -15.13
N PRO A 132 -4.73 7.95 -14.79
CA PRO A 132 -4.51 6.91 -15.81
C PRO A 132 -5.74 6.66 -16.70
N VAL A 133 -6.94 6.60 -16.12
CA VAL A 133 -8.19 6.41 -16.87
C VAL A 133 -8.47 7.63 -17.75
N GLY A 134 -8.36 8.84 -17.21
CA GLY A 134 -8.56 10.08 -17.96
C GLY A 134 -7.63 10.22 -19.16
N VAL A 135 -6.34 9.92 -18.99
CA VAL A 135 -5.35 9.94 -20.09
C VAL A 135 -5.71 8.93 -21.18
N SER A 136 -6.16 7.72 -20.81
CA SER A 136 -6.61 6.73 -21.80
C SER A 136 -7.82 7.18 -22.61
N MET A 137 -8.73 7.97 -22.01
CA MET A 137 -9.90 8.51 -22.72
C MET A 137 -9.48 9.58 -23.75
N ILE A 138 -8.48 10.40 -23.41
CA ILE A 138 -7.94 11.43 -24.32
C ILE A 138 -7.27 10.81 -25.55
N MET A 139 -6.60 9.66 -25.40
CA MET A 139 -5.95 8.95 -26.51
C MET A 139 -6.88 8.68 -27.70
N TYR A 140 -8.16 8.40 -27.41
CA TYR A 140 -9.17 7.98 -28.39
C TYR A 140 -10.27 9.04 -28.61
N GLN A 141 -10.12 10.24 -28.06
CA GLN A 141 -11.20 11.24 -28.01
C GLN A 141 -11.54 11.84 -29.38
N ILE A 142 -10.59 11.93 -30.31
CA ILE A 142 -10.82 12.52 -31.64
C ILE A 142 -11.11 11.40 -32.64
N GLN A 143 -12.39 11.22 -32.97
CA GLN A 143 -12.80 10.30 -34.04
C GLN A 143 -12.20 10.73 -35.38
N GLY A 144 -11.60 9.80 -36.11
CA GLY A 144 -11.02 10.02 -37.44
C GLY A 144 -9.56 10.53 -37.46
N HIS A 145 -8.96 10.81 -36.30
CA HIS A 145 -7.52 11.01 -36.16
C HIS A 145 -6.93 9.80 -35.44
N GLY A 146 -5.73 9.37 -35.81
CA GLY A 146 -5.04 8.29 -35.10
C GLY A 146 -4.82 8.62 -33.62
N PRO A 147 -4.37 7.65 -32.80
CA PRO A 147 -4.22 7.87 -31.36
C PRO A 147 -3.33 9.08 -31.06
N LEU A 148 -3.75 9.92 -30.11
CA LEU A 148 -3.03 11.14 -29.72
C LEU A 148 -1.85 10.82 -28.80
N TYR A 149 -0.82 10.15 -29.35
CA TYR A 149 0.36 9.72 -28.61
C TYR A 149 1.08 10.89 -27.92
N GLY A 150 1.23 12.04 -28.59
CA GLY A 150 1.95 13.19 -28.03
C GLY A 150 1.35 13.72 -26.73
N ILE A 151 0.03 13.91 -26.69
CA ILE A 151 -0.68 14.40 -25.49
C ILE A 151 -0.59 13.37 -24.36
N SER A 152 -0.69 12.10 -24.71
CA SER A 152 -0.73 11.00 -23.73
C SER A 152 0.64 10.73 -23.12
N MET A 153 1.70 10.86 -23.91
CA MET A 153 3.08 10.82 -23.43
C MET A 153 3.38 12.02 -22.52
N ALA A 154 2.95 13.23 -22.91
CA ALA A 154 3.11 14.42 -22.08
C ALA A 154 2.38 14.28 -20.73
N ALA A 155 1.15 13.76 -20.75
CA ALA A 155 0.38 13.51 -19.53
C ALA A 155 1.05 12.45 -18.63
N SER A 156 1.56 11.35 -19.21
CA SER A 156 2.29 10.33 -18.45
C SER A 156 3.57 10.86 -17.79
N ILE A 157 4.29 11.77 -18.45
CA ILE A 157 5.45 12.45 -17.85
C ILE A 157 5.01 13.27 -16.64
N LEU A 158 3.96 14.08 -16.78
CA LEU A 158 3.43 14.88 -15.67
C LEU A 158 2.92 14.00 -14.51
N MET A 159 2.25 12.89 -14.82
CA MET A 159 1.78 11.94 -13.81
C MET A 159 2.93 11.31 -13.02
N SER A 160 4.11 11.15 -13.62
CA SER A 160 5.28 10.55 -12.98
C SER A 160 5.91 11.47 -11.92
N ILE A 161 5.61 12.77 -11.95
CA ILE A 161 6.12 13.75 -10.97
C ILE A 161 5.67 13.39 -9.55
N VAL A 162 4.43 12.94 -9.36
CA VAL A 162 3.87 12.65 -8.03
C VAL A 162 4.59 11.48 -7.34
N PRO A 163 4.76 10.31 -7.98
CA PRO A 163 5.61 9.24 -7.46
C PRO A 163 7.04 9.67 -7.15
N ILE A 164 7.65 10.51 -8.00
CA ILE A 164 9.01 11.02 -7.78
C ILE A 164 9.07 11.88 -6.52
N ILE A 165 8.13 12.81 -6.34
CA ILE A 165 8.05 13.64 -5.14
C ILE A 165 7.85 12.76 -3.89
N ALA A 166 6.93 11.79 -3.96
CA ALA A 166 6.70 10.85 -2.85
C ALA A 166 7.99 10.10 -2.48
N PHE A 167 8.75 9.62 -3.48
CA PHE A 167 10.06 9.01 -3.25
C PHE A 167 11.04 9.97 -2.58
N LEU A 168 11.19 11.20 -3.09
CA LEU A 168 12.13 12.19 -2.56
C LEU A 168 11.82 12.57 -1.10
N LEU A 169 10.55 12.58 -0.71
CA LEU A 169 10.10 12.83 0.67
C LEU A 169 10.37 11.65 1.62
N MET A 170 10.44 10.43 1.09
CA MET A 170 10.55 9.18 1.86
C MET A 170 11.97 8.57 1.86
N GLN A 171 12.83 8.96 0.92
CA GLN A 171 14.17 8.37 0.73
C GLN A 171 15.04 8.45 1.99
N LYS A 172 14.93 9.53 2.78
CA LYS A 172 15.74 9.73 3.99
C LYS A 172 15.40 8.68 5.06
N GLN A 173 14.11 8.42 5.26
CA GLN A 173 13.63 7.42 6.22
C GLN A 173 14.02 6.00 5.77
N MET A 174 14.00 5.74 4.46
CA MET A 174 14.41 4.43 3.90
C MET A 174 15.89 4.13 4.18
N VAL A 175 16.79 5.10 3.97
CA VAL A 175 18.24 4.92 4.20
C VAL A 175 18.56 4.71 5.69
N GLN A 176 17.87 5.41 6.60
CA GLN A 176 18.05 5.24 8.05
C GLN A 176 17.68 3.84 8.56
N GLY A 177 16.82 3.09 7.86
CA GLY A 177 16.48 1.72 8.23
C GLY A 177 17.59 0.70 8.00
N ILE A 178 18.49 0.97 7.04
CA ILE A 178 19.58 0.08 6.66
C ILE A 178 20.70 0.11 7.72
N THR A 179 20.91 1.26 8.36
CA THR A 179 22.02 1.47 9.31
C THR A 179 21.77 0.86 10.69
N ILE A 180 20.53 0.75 11.14
CA ILE A 180 20.18 0.13 12.44
C ILE A 180 20.49 -1.37 12.45
N GLY A 181 20.39 -2.05 11.29
CA GLY A 181 20.79 -3.45 11.15
C GLY A 181 22.30 -3.67 11.00
N ALA A 182 23.05 -2.65 10.56
CA ALA A 182 24.48 -2.74 10.26
C ALA A 182 25.38 -2.54 11.49
N LEU A 183 24.89 -1.93 12.57
CA LEU A 183 25.64 -1.69 13.81
C LEU A 183 25.84 -2.95 14.69
N LYS A 184 25.54 -4.15 14.19
CA LYS A 184 25.78 -5.44 14.85
C LYS A 184 27.02 -6.19 14.31
N GLY A 185 27.94 -5.48 13.65
CA GLY A 185 29.25 -5.99 13.23
C GLY A 185 30.38 -5.31 13.98
#